data_AF-A0A7C3MWQ4-F1
#
_entry.id   AF-A0A7C3MWQ4-F1
#
_cell.length_a   1.000
_cell.length_b   1.000
_cell.length_c   1.000
_cell.angle_alpha   90.00
_cell.angle_beta   90.00
_cell.angle_gamma   90.00
#
_symmetry.space_group_name_H-M   'P 1'
#
loop_
_entity.id
_entity.type
_entity.pdbx_description
1 polymer ?
#
loop_
_entity_poly.entity_id
_entity_poly.type
_entity_poly.pdbx_seq_one_letter_code
_entity_poly.pdbx_strand_id
1 'polypeptide(L)'
;MVSRAGVPLLLAAMAALLLSPGCGIVGPAASLARGQALVNKGDYAGARKAFDEALRRRPTDGQLAMQVAAIWAQAKQYQEAIAVLQRSLKARPNADVYTLLGDICTAAQQYPEAERAYESAYSMGSRSPALLNNLGYLWADQEKSLPRAVAMLEDAARQKPNDPNIQDSLGWAYYKSALEQRRTGNAEAARKLLAQARDQVEQAVDALPGQAEVVYHLGVIYAAMGYEEDARAQLRRALILAPRMKAAKDALNALGQPKPAQPAPPAPRKPPPPPPAEPNHVPTAGRSV
;
A
#
# COMPACT_ATOMS: atom_id res chain seq x y z
N MET A 1 -20.77 -3.10 3.62
CA MET A 1 -19.73 -4.14 3.81
C MET A 1 -18.47 -3.69 3.07
N VAL A 2 -17.50 -3.14 3.79
CA VAL A 2 -16.24 -2.67 3.19
C VAL A 2 -15.43 -3.91 2.80
N SER A 3 -15.23 -4.11 1.50
CA SER A 3 -14.44 -5.22 0.96
C SER A 3 -12.95 -4.95 1.23
N ARG A 4 -12.45 -5.36 2.39
CA ARG A 4 -11.04 -5.20 2.80
C ARG A 4 -10.13 -6.23 2.11
N ALA A 5 -9.81 -5.98 0.85
CA ALA A 5 -8.56 -6.45 0.23
C ALA A 5 -7.49 -5.41 0.59
N GLY A 6 -6.24 -5.72 0.92
CA GLY A 6 -5.58 -6.97 1.26
C GLY A 6 -4.49 -6.65 2.29
N VAL A 7 -3.91 -7.68 2.90
CA VAL A 7 -2.79 -7.55 3.85
C VAL A 7 -1.43 -7.99 3.24
N PRO A 8 -1.17 -7.93 1.91
CA PRO A 8 0.02 -8.54 1.33
C PRO A 8 1.33 -7.85 1.76
N LEU A 9 1.32 -6.60 2.22
CA LEU A 9 2.53 -5.84 2.55
C LEU A 9 3.25 -6.29 3.84
N LEU A 10 2.53 -6.88 4.80
CA LEU A 10 3.09 -7.15 6.14
C LEU A 10 4.01 -8.37 6.20
N LEU A 11 3.88 -9.32 5.27
CA LEU A 11 4.73 -10.51 5.25
C LEU A 11 6.19 -10.20 4.88
N ALA A 12 6.44 -9.15 4.09
CA ALA A 12 7.80 -8.77 3.68
C ALA A 12 8.63 -8.21 4.85
N ALA A 13 8.01 -7.49 5.79
CA ALA A 13 8.70 -6.91 6.95
C ALA A 13 9.17 -7.98 7.96
N MET A 14 8.48 -9.12 8.05
CA MET A 14 8.83 -10.19 9.01
C MET A 14 10.13 -10.94 8.63
N ALA A 15 10.49 -10.95 7.34
CA ALA A 15 11.70 -11.63 6.87
C ALA A 15 13.00 -10.94 7.31
N ALA A 16 12.97 -9.62 7.56
CA ALA A 16 14.16 -8.85 7.95
C ALA A 16 14.67 -9.16 9.37
N LEU A 17 13.81 -9.69 10.25
CA LEU A 17 14.18 -10.09 11.62
C LEU A 17 14.94 -11.42 11.71
N LEU A 18 15.05 -12.16 10.59
CA LEU A 18 15.68 -13.49 10.52
C LEU A 18 17.16 -13.46 10.13
N LEU A 19 17.72 -12.29 9.81
CA LEU A 19 19.10 -12.15 9.31
C LEU A 19 20.02 -11.52 10.35
N SER A 20 20.46 -12.34 11.31
CA SER A 20 21.71 -12.09 12.05
C SER A 20 22.32 -13.44 12.44
N PRO A 21 23.32 -13.95 11.70
CA PRO A 21 23.98 -15.19 12.03
C PRO A 21 24.96 -14.95 13.20
N GLY A 22 24.51 -15.25 14.42
CA GLY A 22 25.36 -15.28 15.61
C GLY A 22 25.78 -16.70 15.96
N CYS A 23 27.03 -17.02 15.65
CA CYS A 23 27.75 -18.28 15.94
C CYS A 23 27.77 -18.61 17.45
N GLY A 24 27.63 -19.88 17.84
CA GLY A 24 27.94 -20.34 19.22
C GLY A 24 26.99 -21.39 19.81
N ILE A 25 27.57 -22.54 20.18
CA ILE A 25 26.92 -23.82 20.52
C ILE A 25 26.49 -23.85 22.02
N VAL A 26 25.26 -24.32 22.27
CA VAL A 26 24.51 -24.44 23.55
C VAL A 26 24.13 -23.12 24.24
N GLY A 27 22.91 -22.63 23.99
CA GLY A 27 22.32 -21.45 24.65
C GLY A 27 20.90 -21.13 24.12
N PRO A 28 20.30 -19.99 24.48
CA PRO A 28 18.99 -19.55 23.95
C PRO A 28 18.91 -19.55 22.41
N ALA A 29 20.05 -19.37 21.72
CA ALA A 29 20.19 -19.50 20.28
C ALA A 29 19.95 -20.94 19.77
N ALA A 30 20.37 -21.96 20.52
CA ALA A 30 20.16 -23.37 20.18
C ALA A 30 18.67 -23.77 20.32
N SER A 31 17.98 -23.31 21.37
CA SER A 31 16.55 -23.56 21.54
C SER A 31 15.70 -22.80 20.50
N LEU A 32 16.11 -21.59 20.12
CA LEU A 32 15.48 -20.84 19.01
C LEU A 32 15.63 -21.57 17.67
N ALA A 33 16.85 -21.99 17.31
CA ALA A 33 17.12 -22.72 16.08
C ALA A 33 16.38 -24.06 16.03
N ARG A 34 16.32 -24.78 17.16
CA ARG A 34 15.51 -25.99 17.29
C ARG A 34 14.03 -25.71 17.06
N GLY A 35 13.50 -24.65 17.67
CA GLY A 35 12.10 -24.25 17.47
C GLY A 35 11.77 -23.97 16.01
N GLN A 36 12.63 -23.22 15.30
CA GLN A 36 12.49 -22.99 13.85
C GLN A 36 12.47 -24.31 13.06
N ALA A 37 13.41 -25.20 13.33
CA ALA A 37 13.50 -26.48 12.63
C ALA A 37 12.24 -27.33 12.85
N LEU A 38 11.62 -27.25 14.03
CA LEU A 38 10.38 -27.95 14.35
C LEU A 38 9.17 -27.31 13.66
N VAL A 39 9.10 -25.97 13.59
CA VAL A 39 8.09 -25.26 12.78
C VAL A 39 8.16 -25.68 11.31
N ASN A 40 9.36 -25.75 10.74
CA ASN A 40 9.56 -26.19 9.35
C ASN A 40 9.12 -27.63 9.10
N LYS A 41 9.10 -28.46 10.15
CA LYS A 41 8.60 -29.85 10.12
C LYS A 41 7.10 -29.97 10.44
N GLY A 42 6.43 -28.88 10.80
CA GLY A 42 5.04 -28.88 11.26
C GLY A 42 4.85 -29.39 12.70
N ASP A 43 5.93 -29.66 13.45
CA ASP A 43 5.85 -30.04 14.86
C ASP A 43 5.71 -28.79 15.74
N TYR A 44 4.50 -28.23 15.77
CA TYR A 44 4.20 -27.03 16.53
C TYR A 44 4.24 -27.26 18.05
N ALA A 45 3.93 -28.47 18.51
CA ALA A 45 4.03 -28.81 19.93
C ALA A 45 5.49 -28.82 20.40
N GLY A 46 6.38 -29.44 19.62
CA GLY A 46 7.82 -29.42 19.86
C GLY A 46 8.40 -28.01 19.75
N ALA A 47 8.01 -27.25 18.72
CA ALA A 47 8.45 -25.87 18.53
C ALA A 47 8.07 -24.98 19.73
N ARG A 48 6.84 -25.10 20.24
CA ARG A 48 6.38 -24.38 21.43
C ARG A 48 7.26 -24.65 22.65
N LYS A 49 7.59 -25.91 22.92
CA LYS A 49 8.50 -26.29 24.02
C LYS A 49 9.88 -25.66 23.86
N ALA A 50 10.44 -25.69 22.65
CA ALA A 50 11.77 -25.15 22.35
C ALA A 50 11.79 -23.61 22.49
N PHE A 51 10.78 -22.92 21.97
CA PHE A 51 10.68 -21.47 22.11
C PHE A 51 10.41 -21.02 23.55
N ASP A 52 9.57 -21.73 24.30
CA ASP A 52 9.35 -21.44 25.72
C ASP A 52 10.63 -21.64 26.53
N GLU A 53 11.47 -22.62 26.19
CA GLU A 53 12.80 -22.74 26.80
C GLU A 53 13.70 -21.54 26.50
N ALA A 54 13.74 -21.11 25.24
CA ALA A 54 14.54 -19.94 24.82
C ALA A 54 14.11 -18.67 25.58
N LEU A 55 12.79 -18.43 25.65
CA LEU A 55 12.21 -17.24 26.26
C LEU A 55 12.27 -17.27 27.79
N ARG A 56 12.16 -18.43 28.45
CA ARG A 56 12.31 -18.52 29.92
C ARG A 56 13.68 -18.08 30.42
N ARG A 57 14.73 -18.28 29.62
CA ARG A 57 16.10 -17.85 29.98
C ARG A 57 16.31 -16.35 29.81
N ARG A 58 15.50 -15.68 28.97
CA ARG A 58 15.58 -14.25 28.67
C ARG A 58 14.17 -13.62 28.61
N PRO A 59 13.42 -13.58 29.73
CA PRO A 59 12.00 -13.25 29.72
C PRO A 59 11.69 -11.78 29.38
N THR A 60 12.68 -10.89 29.48
CA THR A 60 12.56 -9.45 29.15
C THR A 60 13.23 -9.07 27.83
N ASP A 61 13.77 -10.05 27.10
CA ASP A 61 14.42 -9.84 25.81
C ASP A 61 13.36 -9.75 24.70
N GLY A 62 12.91 -8.51 24.46
CA GLY A 62 11.92 -8.21 23.43
C GLY A 62 12.37 -8.60 22.03
N GLN A 63 13.68 -8.54 21.73
CA GLN A 63 14.21 -8.94 20.42
C GLN A 63 14.08 -10.44 20.21
N LEU A 64 14.39 -11.26 21.21
CA LEU A 64 14.14 -12.71 21.14
C LEU A 64 12.65 -13.02 20.98
N ALA A 65 11.77 -12.31 21.71
CA ALA A 65 10.33 -12.49 21.55
C ALA A 65 9.85 -12.15 20.14
N MET A 66 10.36 -11.06 19.55
CA MET A 66 10.07 -10.67 18.16
C MET A 66 10.55 -11.72 17.17
N GLN A 67 11.74 -12.28 17.35
CA GLN A 67 12.24 -13.37 16.51
C GLN A 67 11.31 -14.59 16.57
N VAL A 68 10.98 -15.07 17.77
CA VAL A 68 10.06 -16.21 17.93
C VAL A 68 8.69 -15.94 17.30
N ALA A 69 8.15 -14.74 17.50
CA ALA A 69 6.85 -14.36 16.95
C ALA A 69 6.88 -14.28 15.41
N ALA A 70 7.95 -13.75 14.82
CA ALA A 70 8.13 -13.72 13.37
C ALA A 70 8.13 -15.12 12.77
N ILE A 71 8.79 -16.07 13.43
CA ILE A 71 8.81 -17.49 12.99
C ILE A 71 7.40 -18.10 13.03
N TRP A 72 6.65 -17.88 14.11
CA TRP A 72 5.27 -18.34 14.21
C TRP A 72 4.36 -17.71 13.14
N ALA A 73 4.49 -16.41 12.92
CA ALA A 73 3.70 -15.68 11.92
C ALA A 73 4.03 -16.11 10.49
N GLN A 74 5.29 -16.43 10.19
CA GLN A 74 5.69 -17.02 8.89
C GLN A 74 5.02 -18.37 8.65
N ALA A 75 4.82 -19.17 9.71
CA ALA A 75 4.04 -20.40 9.69
C ALA A 75 2.51 -20.19 9.79
N LYS A 76 2.05 -18.94 9.68
CA LYS A 76 0.64 -18.51 9.82
C LYS A 76 0.00 -18.89 11.16
N GLN A 77 0.82 -19.20 12.17
CA GLN A 77 0.40 -19.47 13.54
C GLN A 77 0.30 -18.13 14.29
N TYR A 78 -0.66 -17.29 13.90
CA TYR A 78 -0.73 -15.92 14.37
C TYR A 78 -1.03 -15.82 15.87
N GLN A 79 -1.84 -16.74 16.42
CA GLN A 79 -2.20 -16.71 17.84
C GLN A 79 -1.00 -17.02 18.74
N GLU A 80 -0.14 -17.95 18.33
CA GLU A 80 1.12 -18.25 18.99
C GLU A 80 2.05 -17.04 18.99
N ALA A 81 2.16 -16.38 17.84
CA ALA A 81 3.00 -15.19 17.70
C ALA A 81 2.51 -14.04 18.60
N ILE A 82 1.20 -13.76 18.58
CA ILE A 82 0.55 -12.75 19.42
C ILE A 82 0.78 -13.07 20.91
N ALA A 83 0.58 -14.32 21.33
CA ALA A 83 0.76 -14.72 22.72
C ALA A 83 2.21 -14.52 23.22
N VAL A 84 3.20 -14.81 22.36
CA VAL A 84 4.62 -14.57 22.66
C VAL A 84 4.90 -13.08 22.88
N LEU A 85 4.43 -12.21 21.98
CA LEU A 85 4.65 -10.76 22.07
C LEU A 85 3.92 -10.16 23.27
N GLN A 86 2.66 -10.55 23.52
CA GLN A 86 1.90 -10.09 24.68
C GLN A 86 2.58 -10.48 26.00
N ARG A 87 3.13 -11.70 26.10
CA ARG A 87 3.91 -12.13 27.27
C ARG A 87 5.17 -11.29 27.44
N SER A 88 5.88 -11.00 26.35
CA SER A 88 7.05 -10.11 26.38
C SER A 88 6.69 -8.69 26.84
N LEU A 89 5.60 -8.13 26.33
CA LEU A 89 5.13 -6.79 26.68
C LEU A 89 4.67 -6.67 28.13
N LYS A 90 4.08 -7.74 28.69
CA LYS A 90 3.77 -7.82 30.13
C LYS A 90 5.03 -7.80 31.00
N ALA A 91 6.11 -8.43 30.54
CA ALA A 91 7.38 -8.44 31.27
C ALA A 91 8.11 -7.10 31.14
N ARG A 92 8.11 -6.50 29.95
CA ARG A 92 8.68 -5.18 29.69
C ARG A 92 8.02 -4.54 28.46
N PRO A 93 7.29 -3.42 28.63
CA PRO A 93 6.78 -2.64 27.50
C PRO A 93 7.91 -2.19 26.57
N ASN A 94 7.73 -2.35 25.27
CA ASN A 94 8.71 -2.00 24.25
C ASN A 94 7.97 -1.59 22.96
N ALA A 95 8.35 -0.45 22.38
CA ALA A 95 7.66 0.12 21.23
C ALA A 95 7.79 -0.76 19.97
N ASP A 96 8.96 -1.34 19.70
CA ASP A 96 9.17 -2.20 18.53
C ASP A 96 8.39 -3.53 18.65
N VAL A 97 8.29 -4.06 19.88
CA VAL A 97 7.46 -5.24 20.16
C VAL A 97 5.97 -4.93 19.95
N TYR A 98 5.51 -3.73 20.34
CA TYR A 98 4.16 -3.26 20.03
C TYR A 98 3.92 -3.06 18.54
N THR A 99 4.89 -2.49 17.79
CA THR A 99 4.80 -2.37 16.33
C THR A 99 4.64 -3.74 15.68
N LEU A 100 5.50 -4.71 16.03
CA LEU A 100 5.39 -6.07 15.49
C LEU A 100 4.09 -6.77 15.91
N LEU A 101 3.59 -6.51 17.12
CA LEU A 101 2.29 -7.03 17.54
C LEU A 101 1.17 -6.47 16.65
N GLY A 102 1.21 -5.18 16.36
CA GLY A 102 0.28 -4.55 15.41
C GLY A 102 0.35 -5.20 14.04
N ASP A 103 1.56 -5.41 13.54
CA ASP A 103 1.84 -6.02 12.24
C ASP A 103 1.21 -7.42 12.13
N ILE A 104 1.41 -8.26 13.15
CA ILE A 104 0.89 -9.62 13.21
C ILE A 104 -0.63 -9.62 13.38
N CYS A 105 -1.18 -8.73 14.21
CA CYS A 105 -2.63 -8.59 14.36
C CYS A 105 -3.28 -8.17 13.03
N THR A 106 -2.68 -7.26 12.26
CA THR A 106 -3.18 -6.90 10.92
C THR A 106 -3.13 -8.10 9.97
N ALA A 107 -2.04 -8.89 9.96
CA ALA A 107 -1.95 -10.12 9.19
C ALA A 107 -3.00 -11.18 9.58
N ALA A 108 -3.35 -11.23 10.86
CA ALA A 108 -4.43 -12.06 11.41
C ALA A 108 -5.84 -11.46 11.19
N GLN A 109 -5.95 -10.31 10.52
CA GLN A 109 -7.18 -9.54 10.30
C GLN A 109 -7.87 -9.06 11.60
N GLN A 110 -7.10 -8.99 12.70
CA GLN A 110 -7.50 -8.47 14.01
C GLN A 110 -7.23 -6.96 14.08
N TYR A 111 -7.95 -6.19 13.27
CA TYR A 111 -7.71 -4.75 13.11
C TYR A 111 -7.84 -3.92 14.40
N PRO A 112 -8.83 -4.15 15.28
CA PRO A 112 -8.92 -3.42 16.55
C PRO A 112 -7.74 -3.69 17.50
N GLU A 113 -7.25 -4.92 17.53
CA GLU A 113 -6.03 -5.31 18.26
C GLU A 113 -4.79 -4.67 17.66
N ALA A 114 -4.71 -4.64 16.32
CA ALA A 114 -3.59 -4.02 15.61
C ALA A 114 -3.49 -2.52 15.91
N GLU A 115 -4.61 -1.81 15.80
CA GLU A 115 -4.71 -0.40 16.11
C GLU A 115 -4.22 -0.10 17.54
N ARG A 116 -4.71 -0.82 18.55
CA ARG A 116 -4.29 -0.64 19.95
C ARG A 116 -2.79 -0.86 20.14
N ALA A 117 -2.22 -1.85 19.46
CA ALA A 117 -0.79 -2.14 19.53
C ALA A 117 0.04 -1.01 18.88
N TYR A 118 -0.34 -0.55 17.69
CA TYR A 118 0.33 0.58 17.04
C TYR A 118 0.20 1.88 17.84
N GLU A 119 -0.99 2.18 18.37
CA GLU A 119 -1.21 3.36 19.22
C GLU A 119 -0.34 3.31 20.49
N SER A 120 -0.13 2.11 21.06
CA SER A 120 0.78 1.91 22.19
C SER A 120 2.23 2.24 21.79
N ALA A 121 2.72 1.73 20.66
CA ALA A 121 4.05 2.06 20.14
C ALA A 121 4.21 3.57 19.87
N TYR A 122 3.19 4.20 19.26
CA TYR A 122 3.18 5.63 18.94
C TYR A 122 3.16 6.49 20.21
N SER A 123 2.40 6.09 21.23
CA SER A 123 2.32 6.78 22.52
C SER A 123 3.61 6.68 23.33
N MET A 124 4.39 5.61 23.12
CA MET A 124 5.76 5.49 23.65
C MET A 124 6.79 6.37 22.93
N GLY A 125 6.37 7.18 21.94
CA GLY A 125 7.23 8.10 21.20
C GLY A 125 7.86 7.50 19.94
N SER A 126 7.54 6.26 19.56
CA SER A 126 8.04 5.70 18.31
C SER A 126 7.47 6.46 17.11
N ARG A 127 8.35 6.82 16.18
CA ARG A 127 8.05 7.49 14.91
C ARG A 127 8.73 6.80 13.74
N SER A 128 8.95 5.48 13.86
CA SER A 128 9.58 4.71 12.80
C SER A 128 8.73 4.78 11.52
N PRO A 129 9.34 4.81 10.32
CA PRO A 129 8.59 4.87 9.06
C PRO A 129 7.57 3.74 8.93
N ALA A 130 7.91 2.53 9.41
CA ALA A 130 7.02 1.38 9.40
C ALA A 130 5.78 1.57 10.28
N LEU A 131 5.95 2.05 11.51
CA LEU A 131 4.82 2.32 12.41
C LEU A 131 3.91 3.41 11.84
N LEU A 132 4.51 4.52 11.39
CA LEU A 132 3.77 5.65 10.81
C LEU A 132 2.99 5.22 9.57
N ASN A 133 3.62 4.43 8.71
CA ASN A 133 2.98 3.84 7.53
C ASN A 133 1.81 2.94 7.91
N ASN A 134 2.03 1.96 8.79
CA ASN A 134 1.04 0.93 9.07
C ASN A 134 -0.17 1.47 9.83
N LEU A 135 0.03 2.35 10.83
CA LEU A 135 -1.06 2.99 11.55
C LEU A 135 -1.78 4.02 10.67
N GLY A 136 -1.03 4.84 9.91
CA GLY A 136 -1.60 5.80 8.98
C GLY A 136 -2.45 5.13 7.90
N TYR A 137 -1.95 4.06 7.28
CA TYR A 137 -2.69 3.27 6.30
C TYR A 137 -3.96 2.66 6.91
N LEU A 138 -3.85 2.06 8.10
CA LEU A 138 -5.00 1.46 8.79
C LEU A 138 -6.10 2.49 9.05
N TRP A 139 -5.74 3.68 9.51
CA TRP A 139 -6.68 4.78 9.72
C TRP A 139 -7.27 5.31 8.41
N ALA A 140 -6.46 5.46 7.37
CA ALA A 140 -6.94 5.89 6.06
C ALA A 140 -7.94 4.90 5.44
N ASP A 141 -7.63 3.60 5.47
CA ASP A 141 -8.51 2.56 4.92
C ASP A 141 -9.86 2.48 5.65
N GLN A 142 -9.84 2.73 6.97
CA GLN A 142 -11.04 2.80 7.80
C GLN A 142 -11.77 4.15 7.73
N GLU A 143 -11.24 5.12 6.98
CA GLU A 143 -11.74 6.50 6.93
C GLU A 143 -11.82 7.14 8.34
N LYS A 144 -10.89 6.75 9.23
CA LYS A 144 -10.78 7.23 10.61
C LYS A 144 -9.70 8.29 10.70
N SER A 145 -10.05 9.47 11.22
CA SER A 145 -9.09 10.56 11.47
C SER A 145 -8.17 10.85 10.26
N LEU A 146 -8.74 10.95 9.06
CA LEU A 146 -8.00 11.12 7.79
C LEU A 146 -6.89 12.18 7.83
N PRO A 147 -7.08 13.38 8.43
CA PRO A 147 -6.00 14.36 8.54
C PRO A 147 -4.78 13.85 9.31
N ARG A 148 -4.98 13.06 10.37
CA ARG A 148 -3.89 12.45 11.15
C ARG A 148 -3.23 11.33 10.36
N ALA A 149 -4.01 10.50 9.66
CA ALA A 149 -3.49 9.43 8.81
C ALA A 149 -2.55 9.99 7.73
N VAL A 150 -2.99 11.03 7.01
CA VAL A 150 -2.17 11.73 6.01
C VAL A 150 -0.89 12.28 6.63
N ALA A 151 -0.97 12.98 7.76
CA ALA A 151 0.21 13.56 8.40
C ALA A 151 1.26 12.50 8.82
N MET A 152 0.81 11.33 9.29
CA MET A 152 1.70 10.21 9.63
C MET A 152 2.37 9.62 8.39
N LEU A 153 1.62 9.44 7.30
CA LEU A 153 2.14 8.91 6.04
C LEU A 153 3.07 9.89 5.33
N GLU A 154 2.80 11.19 5.37
CA GLU A 154 3.72 12.22 4.90
C GLU A 154 5.02 12.21 5.70
N ASP A 155 4.96 11.96 7.01
CA ASP A 155 6.15 11.83 7.84
C ASP A 155 6.95 10.57 7.51
N ALA A 156 6.28 9.44 7.31
CA ALA A 156 6.91 8.22 6.82
C ALA A 156 7.58 8.45 5.45
N ALA A 157 6.91 9.16 4.53
CA ALA A 157 7.43 9.47 3.20
C ALA A 157 8.62 10.43 3.27
N ARG A 158 8.63 11.42 4.17
CA ARG A 158 9.82 12.27 4.38
C ARG A 158 11.04 11.48 4.84
N GLN A 159 10.83 10.48 5.70
CA GLN A 159 11.92 9.63 6.20
C GLN A 159 12.41 8.62 5.14
N LYS A 160 11.51 8.17 4.26
CA LYS A 160 11.78 7.20 3.19
C LYS A 160 11.08 7.61 1.87
N PRO A 161 11.60 8.62 1.15
CA PRO A 161 10.90 9.24 0.02
C PRO A 161 10.69 8.34 -1.20
N ASN A 162 11.48 7.27 -1.33
CA ASN A 162 11.45 6.35 -2.46
C ASN A 162 10.98 4.94 -2.06
N ASP A 163 10.34 4.79 -0.90
CA ASP A 163 9.75 3.50 -0.51
C ASP A 163 8.38 3.35 -1.16
N PRO A 164 8.22 2.46 -2.15
CA PRO A 164 7.00 2.40 -2.95
C PRO A 164 5.78 1.95 -2.15
N ASN A 165 5.98 1.28 -1.00
CA ASN A 165 4.90 0.90 -0.10
C ASN A 165 4.32 2.12 0.65
N ILE A 166 5.21 3.03 1.04
CA ILE A 166 4.82 4.28 1.71
C ILE A 166 4.16 5.22 0.70
N GLN A 167 4.67 5.27 -0.53
CA GLN A 167 4.04 6.03 -1.62
C GLN A 167 2.61 5.53 -1.91
N ASP A 168 2.41 4.21 -2.04
CA ASP A 168 1.06 3.65 -2.21
C ASP A 168 0.13 4.01 -1.04
N SER A 169 0.61 3.82 0.20
CA SER A 169 -0.17 4.10 1.41
C SER A 169 -0.55 5.59 1.53
N LEU A 170 0.39 6.49 1.23
CA LEU A 170 0.16 7.93 1.22
C LEU A 170 -0.83 8.32 0.12
N GLY A 171 -0.67 7.75 -1.07
CA GLY A 171 -1.59 7.96 -2.18
C GLY A 171 -3.01 7.48 -1.84
N TRP A 172 -3.15 6.34 -1.17
CA TRP A 172 -4.42 5.84 -0.66
C TRP A 172 -5.06 6.81 0.35
N ALA A 173 -4.27 7.36 1.27
CA ALA A 173 -4.76 8.35 2.24
C ALA A 173 -5.20 9.66 1.59
N TYR A 174 -4.49 10.14 0.58
CA TYR A 174 -4.92 11.29 -0.22
C TYR A 174 -6.20 11.00 -0.99
N TYR A 175 -6.33 9.82 -1.59
CA TYR A 175 -7.57 9.38 -2.26
C TYR A 175 -8.77 9.37 -1.31
N LYS A 176 -8.62 8.76 -0.13
CA LYS A 176 -9.67 8.73 0.90
C LYS A 176 -10.04 10.12 1.39
N SER A 177 -9.05 10.97 1.61
CA SER A 177 -9.26 12.38 1.97
C SER A 177 -9.99 13.14 0.85
N ALA A 178 -9.66 12.87 -0.42
CA ALA A 178 -10.38 13.47 -1.54
C ALA A 178 -11.85 13.06 -1.59
N LEU A 179 -12.16 11.79 -1.32
CA LEU A 179 -13.54 11.33 -1.23
C LEU A 179 -14.30 12.02 -0.10
N GLU A 180 -13.67 12.22 1.06
CA GLU A 180 -14.25 13.00 2.15
C GLU A 180 -14.53 14.45 1.71
N GLN A 181 -13.55 15.12 1.10
CA GLN A 181 -13.71 16.50 0.61
C GLN A 181 -14.82 16.62 -0.45
N ARG A 182 -15.01 15.61 -1.32
CA ARG A 182 -16.16 15.58 -2.25
C ARG A 182 -17.48 15.50 -1.52
N ARG A 183 -17.58 14.64 -0.49
CA ARG A 183 -18.81 14.48 0.31
C ARG A 183 -19.18 15.77 1.04
N THR A 184 -18.18 16.56 1.46
CA THR A 184 -18.38 17.87 2.11
C THR A 184 -18.52 19.04 1.13
N GLY A 185 -18.50 18.79 -0.18
CA GLY A 185 -18.69 19.82 -1.22
C GLY A 185 -17.44 20.61 -1.58
N ASN A 186 -16.26 20.27 -1.03
CA ASN A 186 -15.00 20.93 -1.33
C ASN A 186 -14.31 20.30 -2.57
N ALA A 187 -14.86 20.61 -3.74
CA ALA A 187 -14.41 20.03 -5.01
C ALA A 187 -12.95 20.38 -5.37
N GLU A 188 -12.50 21.59 -5.01
CA GLU A 188 -11.13 22.04 -5.30
C GLU A 188 -10.11 21.26 -4.47
N ALA A 189 -10.32 21.14 -3.15
CA ALA A 189 -9.44 20.35 -2.29
C ALA A 189 -9.42 18.87 -2.72
N ALA A 190 -10.59 18.31 -3.06
CA ALA A 190 -10.67 16.96 -3.58
C ALA A 190 -9.86 16.77 -4.87
N ARG A 191 -9.91 17.73 -5.80
CA ARG A 191 -9.15 17.66 -7.06
C ARG A 191 -7.65 17.69 -6.80
N LYS A 192 -7.19 18.56 -5.89
CA LYS A 192 -5.77 18.63 -5.50
C LYS A 192 -5.29 17.32 -4.87
N LEU A 193 -6.06 16.78 -3.93
CA LEU A 193 -5.75 15.53 -3.25
C LEU A 193 -5.73 14.34 -4.23
N LEU A 194 -6.62 14.29 -5.22
CA LEU A 194 -6.58 13.24 -6.26
C LEU A 194 -5.34 13.33 -7.15
N ALA A 195 -4.89 14.54 -7.49
CA ALA A 195 -3.64 14.71 -8.23
C ALA A 195 -2.45 14.19 -7.39
N GLN A 196 -2.38 14.55 -6.11
CA GLN A 196 -1.34 14.02 -5.20
C GLN A 196 -1.43 12.51 -5.05
N ALA A 197 -2.65 11.95 -4.93
CA ALA A 197 -2.86 10.52 -4.84
C ALA A 197 -2.33 9.79 -6.08
N ARG A 198 -2.69 10.27 -7.27
CA ARG A 198 -2.20 9.71 -8.54
C ARG A 198 -0.68 9.73 -8.59
N ASP A 199 -0.06 10.89 -8.34
CA ASP A 199 1.39 11.05 -8.49
C ASP A 199 2.18 10.10 -7.57
N GLN A 200 1.67 9.83 -6.36
CA GLN A 200 2.27 8.87 -5.44
C GLN A 200 2.06 7.41 -5.88
N VAL A 201 0.83 7.04 -6.28
CA VAL A 201 0.52 5.65 -6.64
C VAL A 201 1.10 5.26 -8.00
N GLU A 202 1.25 6.19 -8.95
CA GLU A 202 1.95 5.92 -10.21
C GLU A 202 3.40 5.49 -9.96
N GLN A 203 4.13 6.24 -9.12
CA GLN A 203 5.50 5.88 -8.72
C GLN A 203 5.55 4.52 -8.01
N ALA A 204 4.57 4.24 -7.15
CA ALA A 204 4.47 2.96 -6.49
C ALA A 204 4.21 1.80 -7.48
N VAL A 205 3.34 1.99 -8.47
CA VAL A 205 3.05 0.99 -9.51
C VAL A 205 4.27 0.75 -10.41
N ASP A 206 5.04 1.78 -10.73
CA ASP A 206 6.27 1.64 -11.52
C ASP A 206 7.31 0.79 -10.80
N ALA A 207 7.46 0.97 -9.48
CA ALA A 207 8.36 0.18 -8.65
C ALA A 207 7.81 -1.22 -8.31
N LEU A 208 6.49 -1.37 -8.21
CA LEU A 208 5.81 -2.60 -7.76
C LEU A 208 4.76 -3.10 -8.78
N PRO A 209 5.14 -3.36 -10.05
CA PRO A 209 4.17 -3.62 -11.11
C PRO A 209 3.41 -4.94 -10.96
N GLY A 210 3.86 -5.85 -10.09
CA GLY A 210 3.21 -7.13 -9.79
C GLY A 210 2.27 -7.11 -8.58
N GLN A 211 2.15 -5.99 -7.86
CA GLN A 211 1.30 -5.93 -6.67
C GLN A 211 -0.12 -5.52 -7.05
N ALA A 212 -1.06 -6.48 -6.99
CA ALA A 212 -2.44 -6.29 -7.42
C ALA A 212 -3.16 -5.13 -6.69
N GLU A 213 -2.87 -4.94 -5.40
CA GLU A 213 -3.51 -3.91 -4.57
C GLU A 213 -3.09 -2.49 -4.97
N VAL A 214 -1.79 -2.27 -5.16
CA VAL A 214 -1.24 -0.98 -5.65
C VAL A 214 -1.81 -0.63 -7.03
N VAL A 215 -1.90 -1.62 -7.93
CA VAL A 215 -2.52 -1.44 -9.25
C VAL A 215 -4.02 -1.15 -9.15
N TYR A 216 -4.72 -1.78 -8.20
CA TYR A 216 -6.11 -1.49 -7.91
C TYR A 216 -6.31 -0.06 -7.38
N HIS A 217 -5.46 0.41 -6.47
CA HIS A 217 -5.48 1.79 -5.96
C HIS A 217 -5.37 2.79 -7.11
N LEU A 218 -4.43 2.57 -8.04
CA LEU A 218 -4.29 3.43 -9.23
C LEU A 218 -5.59 3.46 -10.07
N GLY A 219 -6.19 2.29 -10.29
CA GLY A 219 -7.44 2.18 -11.04
C GLY A 219 -8.60 2.96 -10.43
N VAL A 220 -8.79 2.89 -9.11
CA VAL A 220 -9.88 3.65 -8.44
C VAL A 220 -9.57 5.14 -8.32
N ILE A 221 -8.30 5.53 -8.27
CA ILE A 221 -7.88 6.93 -8.34
C ILE A 221 -8.19 7.51 -9.72
N TYR A 222 -7.81 6.83 -10.81
CA TYR A 222 -8.18 7.22 -12.17
C TYR A 222 -9.69 7.30 -12.36
N ALA A 223 -10.45 6.32 -11.83
CA ALA A 223 -11.91 6.35 -11.87
C ALA A 223 -12.45 7.61 -11.19
N ALA A 224 -11.95 7.95 -10.00
CA ALA A 224 -12.36 9.16 -9.30
C ALA A 224 -11.98 10.44 -10.03
N MET A 225 -10.87 10.47 -10.76
CA MET A 225 -10.45 11.60 -11.60
C MET A 225 -11.25 11.72 -12.91
N GLY A 226 -12.02 10.69 -13.28
CA GLY A 226 -12.79 10.64 -14.53
C GLY A 226 -11.99 10.10 -15.73
N TYR A 227 -10.79 9.55 -15.50
CA TYR A 227 -9.99 8.89 -16.53
C TYR A 227 -10.47 7.45 -16.72
N GLU A 228 -11.64 7.30 -17.36
CA GLU A 228 -12.38 6.03 -17.40
C GLU A 228 -11.60 4.90 -18.10
N GLU A 229 -10.92 5.20 -19.22
CA GLU A 229 -10.15 4.20 -19.96
C GLU A 229 -8.93 3.71 -19.15
N ASP A 230 -8.17 4.64 -18.56
CA ASP A 230 -7.02 4.32 -17.70
C ASP A 230 -7.46 3.53 -16.45
N ALA A 231 -8.59 3.92 -15.85
CA ALA A 231 -9.18 3.20 -14.74
C ALA A 231 -9.52 1.75 -15.11
N ARG A 232 -10.21 1.53 -16.25
CA ARG A 232 -10.53 0.18 -16.73
C ARG A 232 -9.28 -0.65 -16.99
N ALA A 233 -8.25 -0.04 -17.59
CA ALA A 233 -6.98 -0.72 -17.86
C ALA A 233 -6.32 -1.21 -16.57
N GLN A 234 -6.16 -0.35 -15.57
CA GLN A 234 -5.54 -0.72 -14.30
C GLN A 234 -6.40 -1.70 -13.49
N LEU A 235 -7.73 -1.52 -13.42
CA LEU A 235 -8.61 -2.44 -12.71
C LEU A 235 -8.61 -3.85 -13.33
N ARG A 236 -8.57 -3.96 -14.67
CA ARG A 236 -8.38 -5.25 -15.35
C ARG A 236 -7.03 -5.86 -15.04
N ARG A 237 -5.97 -5.05 -15.03
CA ARG A 237 -4.62 -5.52 -14.65
C ARG A 237 -4.58 -6.02 -13.21
N ALA A 238 -5.24 -5.34 -12.27
CA ALA A 238 -5.38 -5.80 -10.89
C ALA A 238 -6.10 -7.17 -10.83
N LEU A 239 -7.13 -7.39 -11.64
CA LEU A 239 -7.82 -8.68 -11.74
C LEU A 239 -6.99 -9.77 -12.45
N ILE A 240 -6.07 -9.42 -13.35
CA ILE A 240 -5.10 -10.38 -13.89
C ILE A 240 -4.15 -10.85 -12.80
N LEU A 241 -3.63 -9.92 -11.99
CA LEU A 241 -2.72 -10.21 -10.88
C LEU A 241 -3.42 -10.94 -9.72
N ALA A 242 -4.68 -10.61 -9.45
CA ALA A 242 -5.50 -11.23 -8.41
C ALA A 242 -6.94 -11.48 -8.90
N PRO A 243 -7.21 -12.62 -9.58
CA PRO A 243 -8.52 -12.92 -10.20
C PRO A 243 -9.72 -12.95 -9.25
N ARG A 244 -9.47 -13.12 -7.94
CA ARG A 244 -10.51 -13.17 -6.90
C ARG A 244 -10.67 -11.85 -6.14
N MET A 245 -10.01 -10.78 -6.57
CA MET A 245 -10.10 -9.47 -5.91
C MET A 245 -11.48 -8.83 -6.15
N LYS A 246 -12.39 -9.03 -5.20
CA LYS A 246 -13.76 -8.50 -5.26
C LYS A 246 -13.79 -6.98 -5.42
N ALA A 247 -12.92 -6.25 -4.71
CA ALA A 247 -12.86 -4.79 -4.77
C ALA A 247 -12.60 -4.26 -6.19
N ALA A 248 -11.62 -4.83 -6.90
CA ALA A 248 -11.33 -4.47 -8.29
C ALA A 248 -12.48 -4.82 -9.24
N LYS A 249 -13.13 -5.98 -9.03
CA LYS A 249 -14.30 -6.39 -9.81
C LYS A 249 -15.48 -5.43 -9.62
N ASP A 250 -15.77 -5.06 -8.38
CA ASP A 250 -16.85 -4.14 -8.04
C ASP A 250 -16.57 -2.74 -8.63
N ALA A 251 -15.34 -2.24 -8.51
CA ALA A 251 -14.93 -0.97 -9.08
C ALA A 251 -15.07 -0.97 -10.62
N LEU A 252 -14.66 -2.05 -11.28
CA LEU A 252 -14.78 -2.17 -12.74
C LEU A 252 -16.25 -2.22 -13.18
N ASN A 253 -17.11 -2.91 -12.43
CA ASN A 253 -18.55 -2.96 -12.69
C ASN A 253 -19.21 -1.59 -12.49
N ALA A 254 -18.77 -0.81 -11.50
CA ALA A 254 -19.29 0.52 -11.22
C ALA A 254 -19.03 1.53 -12.35
N LEU A 255 -17.99 1.30 -13.17
CA LEU A 255 -17.75 2.10 -14.38
C LEU A 255 -18.78 1.80 -15.50
N GLY A 256 -19.58 0.73 -15.40
CA GLY A 256 -20.52 0.34 -16.44
C GLY A 256 -19.84 -0.21 -17.70
N GLN A 257 -20.55 -0.24 -18.83
CA GLN A 257 -19.96 -0.58 -20.13
C GLN A 257 -19.14 0.59 -20.67
N PRO A 258 -18.00 0.34 -21.35
CA PRO A 258 -17.27 1.41 -22.03
C PRO A 258 -18.24 2.08 -23.01
N LYS A 259 -18.34 3.40 -22.95
CA LYS A 259 -19.11 4.13 -23.95
C LYS A 259 -18.51 3.81 -25.33
N PRO A 260 -19.33 3.54 -26.36
CA PRO A 260 -18.81 3.38 -27.71
C PRO A 260 -17.90 4.56 -28.02
N ALA A 261 -16.70 4.30 -28.54
CA ALA A 261 -15.80 5.35 -28.98
C ALA A 261 -16.63 6.30 -29.87
N GLN A 262 -16.70 7.58 -29.49
CA GLN A 262 -17.34 8.56 -30.36
C GLN A 262 -16.65 8.45 -31.71
N PRO A 263 -17.39 8.22 -32.82
CA PRO A 263 -16.77 8.18 -34.13
C PRO A 263 -15.94 9.46 -34.28
N ALA A 264 -14.69 9.30 -34.71
CA ALA A 264 -13.78 10.43 -34.90
C ALA A 264 -14.53 11.52 -35.67
N PRO A 265 -14.46 12.80 -35.23
CA PRO A 265 -15.08 13.89 -35.97
C PRO A 265 -14.64 13.79 -37.44
N PRO A 266 -15.55 13.98 -38.40
CA PRO A 266 -15.20 13.87 -39.81
C PRO A 266 -13.99 14.77 -40.07
N ALA A 267 -13.01 14.23 -40.80
CA ALA A 267 -11.80 14.97 -41.13
C ALA A 267 -12.16 16.38 -41.60
N PRO A 268 -11.45 17.43 -41.15
CA PRO A 268 -11.72 18.79 -41.58
C PRO A 268 -11.78 18.82 -43.11
N ARG A 269 -12.88 19.37 -43.66
CA ARG A 269 -13.02 19.52 -45.11
C ARG A 269 -11.77 20.22 -45.62
N LYS A 270 -11.10 19.65 -46.62
CA LYS A 270 -9.97 20.31 -47.28
C LYS A 270 -10.41 21.74 -47.63
N PRO A 271 -9.60 22.76 -47.31
CA PRO A 271 -9.89 24.12 -47.74
C PRO A 271 -10.08 24.12 -49.27
N PRO A 272 -11.02 24.92 -49.80
CA PRO A 272 -11.20 25.03 -51.24
C PRO A 272 -9.86 25.42 -51.89
N PRO A 273 -9.56 24.91 -53.09
CA PRO A 273 -8.35 25.29 -53.80
C PRO A 273 -8.29 26.81 -53.94
N PRO A 274 -7.08 27.40 -53.85
CA PRO A 274 -6.91 28.85 -54.01
C PRO A 274 -7.50 29.29 -55.36
N PRO A 275 -8.08 30.51 -55.44
CA PRO A 275 -8.58 31.03 -56.70
C PRO A 275 -7.45 31.08 -57.74
N PRO A 276 -7.77 30.86 -59.03
CA PRO A 276 -6.78 30.94 -60.09
C PRO A 276 -6.10 32.32 -60.08
N ALA A 277 -4.78 32.33 -60.24
CA ALA A 277 -3.99 33.55 -60.29
C ALA A 277 -4.49 34.47 -61.41
N GLU A 278 -4.69 35.75 -61.08
CA GLU A 278 -5.07 36.76 -62.08
C GLU A 278 -4.00 36.84 -63.19
N PRO A 279 -4.41 36.95 -64.46
CA PRO A 279 -3.46 37.05 -65.56
C PRO A 279 -2.66 38.35 -65.43
N ASN A 280 -1.34 38.22 -65.45
CA ASN A 280 -0.39 39.33 -65.47
C ASN A 280 -0.77 40.35 -66.55
N HIS A 281 -1.14 41.56 -66.14
CA HIS A 281 -1.30 42.69 -67.03
C HIS A 281 0.04 43.01 -67.71
N VAL A 282 0.12 42.77 -69.02
CA VAL A 282 1.20 43.23 -69.88
C VAL A 282 1.11 44.76 -69.98
N PRO A 283 2.16 45.54 -69.66
CA PRO A 283 2.16 46.96 -69.92
C PRO A 283 2.28 47.20 -71.42
N THR A 284 1.30 47.89 -72.01
CA THR A 284 1.38 48.38 -73.38
C THR A 284 2.44 49.48 -73.48
N ALA A 285 3.53 49.19 -74.18
CA ALA A 285 4.51 50.20 -74.58
C ALA A 285 3.86 51.18 -75.57
N GLY A 286 4.06 52.48 -75.32
CA GLY A 286 3.45 53.58 -76.05
C GLY A 286 3.84 53.63 -77.53
N ARG A 287 2.90 54.13 -78.33
CA ARG A 287 3.14 54.64 -79.68
C ARG A 287 3.78 56.03 -79.58
N SER A 288 4.91 56.23 -80.24
CA SER A 288 5.38 57.55 -80.67
C SER A 288 5.48 57.53 -82.19
N VAL A 289 4.67 58.42 -82.80
CA VAL A 289 4.66 58.97 -84.17
C VAL A 289 4.62 57.97 -85.32
#